data_AF-A0A661KG41-F1
#
_entry.id   AF-A0A661KG41-F1
#
_cell.length_a   1.000
_cell.length_b   1.000
_cell.length_c   1.000
_cell.angle_alpha   90.00
_cell.angle_beta   90.00
_cell.angle_gamma   90.00
#
_symmetry.space_group_name_H-M   'P 1'
#
loop_
_entity.id
_entity.type
_entity.pdbx_description
1 polymer ?
#
loop_
_entity_poly.entity_id
_entity_poly.type
_entity_poly.pdbx_seq_one_letter_code
_entity_poly.pdbx_strand_id
1 'polypeptide(L)'
;MVTSQVPPLKKLKRWRRISQVSSLLLWTILLFNHRFALVGIILALAIISSVFVGRAFCSWACPLGTIYELVRLKTPHKWLRPHCRIGCPFSLIIGSINKTSIFRIKKEESKCIHCGTCDQSCLVGLVELGTGYAELAKNPSSRYACIRCLNCLASCPQGALSLRRHVSP
;
A
#
# COMPACT_ATOMS: atom_id res chain seq x y z
N MET A 1 19.40 21.41 -4.95
CA MET A 1 19.52 20.80 -3.61
C MET A 1 18.15 20.24 -3.21
N VAL A 2 17.91 18.94 -3.42
CA VAL A 2 16.58 18.33 -3.20
C VAL A 2 16.48 17.85 -1.77
N THR A 3 15.85 18.65 -0.91
CA THR A 3 15.47 18.26 0.44
C THR A 3 14.39 17.18 0.37
N SER A 4 14.80 15.96 0.68
CA SER A 4 13.97 14.80 0.94
C SER A 4 13.26 14.93 2.29
N GLN A 5 12.32 15.86 2.45
CA GLN A 5 11.41 15.80 3.60
C GLN A 5 10.36 14.72 3.37
N VAL A 6 10.80 13.47 3.50
CA VAL A 6 9.95 12.35 3.88
C VAL A 6 9.82 12.46 5.40
N PRO A 7 8.62 12.36 6.02
CA PRO A 7 8.55 12.12 7.46
C PRO A 7 9.42 10.90 7.79
N PRO A 8 10.07 10.80 8.96
CA PRO A 8 10.94 9.68 9.26
C PRO A 8 10.19 8.37 8.99
N LEU A 9 10.62 7.60 7.99
CA LEU A 9 9.91 6.40 7.52
C LEU A 9 9.61 5.43 8.68
N LYS A 10 10.49 5.43 9.69
CA LYS A 10 10.30 4.73 10.97
C LYS A 10 9.05 5.21 11.73
N LYS A 11 8.86 6.53 11.85
CA LYS A 11 7.66 7.16 12.44
C LYS A 11 6.44 6.77 11.64
N LEU A 12 6.45 6.95 10.31
CA LEU A 12 5.29 6.64 9.47
C LEU A 12 4.87 5.16 9.55
N LYS A 13 5.83 4.22 9.60
CA LYS A 13 5.55 2.79 9.83
C LYS A 13 4.98 2.51 11.23
N ARG A 14 5.49 3.20 12.26
CA ARG A 14 4.94 3.09 13.63
C ARG A 14 3.49 3.56 13.66
N TRP A 15 3.19 4.71 13.07
CA TRP A 15 1.83 5.24 12.95
C TRP A 15 0.90 4.32 12.16
N ARG A 16 1.40 3.69 11.08
CA ARG A 16 0.64 2.68 10.34
C ARG A 16 0.25 1.49 11.22
N ARG A 17 1.18 0.93 12.00
CA ARG A 17 0.88 -0.17 12.92
C ARG A 17 -0.13 0.23 14.01
N ILE A 18 -0.01 1.43 14.55
CA ILE A 18 -0.98 1.96 15.53
C ILE A 18 -2.36 2.05 14.87
N SER A 19 -2.45 2.66 13.68
CA SER A 19 -3.69 2.77 12.90
C SER A 19 -4.33 1.42 12.61
N GLN A 20 -3.54 0.40 12.28
CA GLN A 20 -4.02 -0.96 12.02
C GLN A 20 -4.66 -1.60 13.26
N VAL A 21 -4.01 -1.50 14.42
CA VAL A 21 -4.54 -2.05 15.68
C VAL A 21 -5.80 -1.29 16.12
N SER A 22 -5.77 0.04 16.07
CA SER A 22 -6.93 0.88 16.39
C SER A 22 -8.11 0.59 15.46
N SER A 23 -7.83 0.36 14.17
CA SER A 23 -8.86 0.00 13.19
C SER A 23 -9.47 -1.37 13.48
N LEU A 24 -8.68 -2.39 13.81
CA LEU A 24 -9.21 -3.71 14.18
C LEU A 24 -10.14 -3.64 15.40
N LEU A 25 -9.78 -2.87 16.41
CA LEU A 25 -10.62 -2.63 17.58
C LEU A 25 -11.91 -1.90 17.21
N LEU A 26 -11.83 -0.87 16.37
CA LEU A 26 -13.02 -0.15 15.89
C LEU A 26 -13.98 -1.08 15.13
N TRP A 27 -13.46 -1.88 14.20
CA TRP A 27 -14.26 -2.81 13.39
C TRP A 27 -14.92 -3.91 14.23
N THR A 28 -14.21 -4.47 15.21
CA THR A 28 -14.77 -5.49 16.11
C THR A 28 -15.91 -4.92 16.96
N ILE A 29 -15.76 -3.71 17.51
CA ILE A 29 -16.81 -3.04 18.29
C ILE A 29 -18.03 -2.71 17.42
N LEU A 30 -17.83 -2.18 16.22
CA LEU A 30 -18.93 -1.78 15.33
C LEU A 30 -19.75 -2.99 14.83
N LEU A 31 -19.08 -4.10 14.51
CA LEU A 31 -19.73 -5.33 14.07
C LEU A 31 -20.46 -6.02 15.22
N PHE A 32 -19.87 -6.07 16.41
CA PHE A 32 -20.49 -6.69 17.59
C PHE A 32 -21.73 -5.92 18.06
N ASN A 33 -21.73 -4.59 17.96
CA ASN A 33 -22.88 -3.75 18.31
C ASN A 33 -23.92 -3.61 17.16
N HIS A 34 -23.85 -4.42 16.11
CA HIS A 34 -24.75 -4.41 14.95
C HIS A 34 -24.93 -3.02 14.29
N ARG A 35 -23.91 -2.15 14.36
CA ARG A 35 -23.96 -0.77 13.81
C ARG A 35 -23.62 -0.77 12.31
N PHE A 36 -24.35 -1.54 11.51
CA PHE A 36 -24.07 -1.73 10.07
C PHE A 36 -24.13 -0.43 9.26
N ALA A 37 -24.97 0.54 9.66
CA ALA A 37 -25.03 1.84 9.00
C ALA A 37 -23.71 2.61 9.10
N LEU A 38 -23.05 2.60 10.27
CA LEU A 38 -21.75 3.25 10.47
C LEU A 38 -20.65 2.56 9.68
N VAL A 39 -20.70 1.23 9.59
CA VAL A 39 -19.80 0.44 8.74
C VAL A 39 -19.90 0.88 7.28
N GLY A 40 -21.11 1.01 6.75
CA GLY A 40 -21.35 1.48 5.39
C GLY A 40 -20.78 2.88 5.13
N ILE A 41 -20.98 3.81 6.07
CA ILE A 41 -20.47 5.19 5.96
C ILE A 41 -18.94 5.21 5.94
N ILE A 42 -18.28 4.45 6.82
CA ILE A 42 -16.80 4.38 6.88
C ILE A 42 -16.24 3.83 5.56
N LEU A 43 -16.85 2.80 4.98
CA LEU A 43 -16.41 2.25 3.69
C LEU A 43 -16.63 3.24 2.54
N ALA A 44 -17.75 3.95 2.52
CA ALA A 44 -18.02 4.98 1.52
C ALA A 44 -16.98 6.11 1.57
N LEU A 45 -16.70 6.62 2.78
CA LEU A 45 -15.67 7.63 3.00
C LEU A 45 -14.27 7.12 2.61
N ALA A 46 -13.97 5.86 2.91
CA ALA A 46 -12.72 5.22 2.51
C ALA A 46 -12.56 5.19 0.98
N ILE A 47 -13.63 4.86 0.24
CA ILE A 47 -13.62 4.87 -1.23
C ILE A 47 -13.41 6.30 -1.75
N ILE A 48 -14.09 7.29 -1.20
CA ILE A 48 -13.92 8.70 -1.59
C ILE A 48 -12.48 9.17 -1.33
N SER A 49 -11.94 8.88 -0.14
CA SER A 49 -10.55 9.22 0.21
C SER A 49 -9.52 8.53 -0.69
N SER A 50 -9.86 7.34 -1.21
CA SER A 50 -9.01 6.58 -2.12
C SER A 50 -8.84 7.25 -3.47
N VAL A 51 -9.73 8.16 -3.88
CA VAL A 51 -9.56 8.97 -5.09
C VAL A 51 -8.31 9.86 -4.99
N PHE A 52 -8.06 10.44 -3.81
CA PHE A 52 -6.95 11.37 -3.61
C PHE A 52 -5.62 10.65 -3.34
N VAL A 53 -5.65 9.66 -2.45
CA VAL A 53 -4.44 9.00 -1.93
C VAL A 53 -4.25 7.60 -2.54
N GLY A 54 -5.12 7.16 -3.44
CA GLY A 54 -5.17 5.81 -3.96
C GLY A 54 -5.54 4.79 -2.86
N ARG A 55 -5.10 3.54 -3.02
CA ARG A 55 -5.39 2.43 -2.08
C ARG A 55 -4.67 2.47 -0.73
N ALA A 56 -4.31 3.65 -0.23
CA ALA A 56 -3.65 3.80 1.07
C ALA A 56 -4.51 3.27 2.24
N PHE A 57 -5.83 3.44 2.17
CA PHE A 57 -6.77 2.92 3.17
C PHE A 57 -6.61 1.40 3.42
N CYS A 58 -6.39 0.63 2.35
CA CYS A 58 -6.20 -0.82 2.43
C CYS A 58 -5.03 -1.21 3.33
N SER A 59 -4.02 -0.35 3.48
CA SER A 59 -2.86 -0.62 4.34
C SER A 59 -3.00 -0.02 5.75
N TRP A 60 -3.89 0.94 5.99
CA TRP A 60 -3.92 1.73 7.23
C TRP A 60 -5.17 1.49 8.08
N ALA A 61 -6.31 1.17 7.46
CA ALA A 61 -7.61 1.11 8.14
C ALA A 61 -8.49 -0.06 7.67
N CYS A 62 -7.98 -0.91 6.78
CA CYS A 62 -8.68 -2.12 6.37
C CYS A 62 -8.28 -3.30 7.29
N PRO A 63 -9.24 -3.97 7.95
CA PRO A 63 -8.96 -5.10 8.84
C PRO A 63 -8.34 -6.28 8.08
N LEU A 64 -8.83 -6.56 6.87
CA LEU A 64 -8.25 -7.54 5.95
C LEU A 64 -6.78 -7.24 5.64
N GLY A 65 -6.42 -5.97 5.42
CA GLY A 65 -5.04 -5.55 5.18
C GLY A 65 -4.09 -5.92 6.31
N THR A 66 -4.54 -5.77 7.55
CA THR A 66 -3.77 -6.15 8.75
C THR A 66 -3.61 -7.66 8.86
N ILE A 67 -4.68 -8.41 8.60
CA ILE A 67 -4.63 -9.88 8.56
C ILE A 67 -3.61 -10.33 7.51
N TYR A 68 -3.60 -9.74 6.31
CA TYR A 68 -2.62 -10.08 5.28
C TYR A 68 -1.18 -9.76 5.68
N GLU A 69 -0.94 -8.62 6.34
CA GLU A 69 0.39 -8.26 6.83
C GLU A 69 0.89 -9.24 7.90
N LEU A 70 0.00 -9.72 8.79
CA LEU A 70 0.30 -10.72 9.81
C LEU A 70 0.57 -12.11 9.23
N VAL A 71 -0.27 -12.56 8.30
CA VAL A 71 -0.09 -13.89 7.67
C VAL A 71 1.22 -13.92 6.88
N ARG A 72 1.61 -12.82 6.21
CA ARG A 72 2.92 -12.71 5.53
C ARG A 72 4.12 -12.91 6.46
N LEU A 73 4.01 -12.57 7.75
CA LEU A 73 5.09 -12.79 8.71
C LEU A 73 5.26 -14.28 9.08
N LYS A 74 4.18 -15.08 8.96
CA LYS A 74 4.15 -16.49 9.37
C LYS A 74 4.29 -17.50 8.23
N THR A 75 4.00 -17.13 6.98
CA THR A 75 4.00 -18.07 5.83
C THR A 75 5.04 -17.70 4.76
N PRO A 76 5.71 -18.68 4.13
CA PRO A 76 6.68 -18.42 3.07
C PRO A 76 6.05 -17.76 1.83
N HIS A 77 6.84 -16.87 1.23
CA HIS A 77 6.51 -15.83 0.24
C HIS A 77 5.73 -16.24 -1.02
N LYS A 78 5.58 -17.54 -1.31
CA LYS A 78 5.02 -18.07 -2.57
C LYS A 78 3.50 -18.25 -2.56
N TRP A 79 2.88 -18.46 -1.39
CA TRP A 79 1.48 -18.89 -1.27
C TRP A 79 0.47 -17.76 -0.98
N LEU A 80 0.92 -16.59 -0.55
CA LEU A 80 0.04 -15.51 -0.07
C LEU A 80 -0.31 -14.43 -1.11
N ARG A 81 0.29 -14.50 -2.29
CA ARG A 81 0.22 -13.45 -3.31
C ARG A 81 -1.14 -13.30 -4.02
N PRO A 82 -1.94 -14.35 -4.27
CA PRO A 82 -3.23 -14.19 -4.97
C PRO A 82 -4.34 -13.61 -4.10
N HIS A 83 -4.26 -13.74 -2.77
CA HIS A 83 -5.43 -13.53 -1.89
C HIS A 83 -5.78 -12.04 -1.70
N CYS A 84 -4.82 -11.12 -1.82
CA CYS A 84 -5.10 -9.67 -1.87
C CYS A 84 -5.83 -9.22 -3.16
N ARG A 85 -5.81 -10.05 -4.22
CA ARG A 85 -6.50 -9.79 -5.49
C ARG A 85 -7.87 -10.45 -5.55
N ILE A 86 -8.00 -11.66 -5.00
CA ILE A 86 -9.17 -12.52 -5.19
C ILE A 86 -10.17 -12.41 -4.03
N GLY A 87 -9.73 -12.13 -2.80
CA GLY A 87 -10.61 -12.16 -1.63
C GLY A 87 -11.42 -10.88 -1.36
N CYS A 88 -11.12 -9.76 -2.03
CA CYS A 88 -11.78 -8.48 -1.78
C CYS A 88 -12.55 -8.00 -3.03
N PRO A 89 -13.90 -7.96 -3.01
CA PRO A 89 -14.70 -7.60 -4.18
C PRO A 89 -14.44 -6.15 -4.64
N PHE A 90 -14.06 -5.28 -3.72
CA PHE A 90 -13.70 -3.88 -4.01
C PHE A 90 -12.32 -3.72 -4.66
N SER A 91 -11.52 -4.79 -4.69
CA SER A 91 -10.15 -4.74 -5.18
C SER A 91 -10.09 -4.38 -6.66
N LEU A 92 -11.09 -4.80 -7.46
CA LEU A 92 -11.25 -4.59 -8.92
C LEU A 92 -11.80 -3.20 -9.33
N ILE A 93 -12.40 -2.45 -8.41
CA ILE A 93 -12.87 -1.09 -8.69
C ILE A 93 -11.80 -0.06 -8.25
N ILE A 94 -11.24 -0.25 -7.05
CA ILE A 94 -10.36 0.76 -6.44
C ILE A 94 -8.94 0.72 -7.04
N GLY A 95 -8.49 -0.41 -7.62
CA GLY A 95 -7.17 -0.47 -8.26
C GLY A 95 -7.02 0.39 -9.51
N SER A 96 -8.10 0.71 -10.21
CA SER A 96 -8.08 1.63 -11.37
C SER A 96 -7.72 3.06 -10.93
N ILE A 97 -8.13 3.43 -9.71
CA ILE A 97 -7.89 4.74 -9.08
C ILE A 97 -6.40 4.92 -8.72
N ASN A 98 -5.61 3.84 -8.64
CA ASN A 98 -4.18 3.98 -8.36
C ASN A 98 -3.41 4.75 -9.45
N LYS A 99 -3.91 4.75 -10.70
CA LYS A 99 -3.31 5.54 -11.78
C LYS A 99 -3.56 7.04 -11.56
N THR A 100 -4.67 7.43 -10.96
CA THR A 100 -5.05 8.85 -10.77
C THR A 100 -4.62 9.44 -9.43
N SER A 101 -4.02 8.64 -8.54
CA SER A 101 -3.59 9.13 -7.22
C SER A 101 -2.64 10.33 -7.30
N ILE A 102 -2.81 11.28 -6.38
CA ILE A 102 -1.95 12.45 -6.24
C ILE A 102 -0.54 12.04 -5.76
N PHE A 103 -0.44 11.05 -4.88
CA PHE A 103 0.85 10.61 -4.33
C PHE A 103 1.38 9.38 -5.08
N ARG A 104 2.52 9.56 -5.76
CA ARG A 104 3.22 8.51 -6.50
C ARG A 104 4.61 8.24 -5.96
N ILE A 105 5.03 6.99 -6.06
CA ILE A 105 6.39 6.59 -5.74
C ILE A 105 7.22 6.73 -7.00
N LYS A 106 8.27 7.56 -6.96
CA LYS A 106 9.22 7.76 -8.06
C LYS A 106 10.56 7.15 -7.70
N LYS A 107 11.19 6.48 -8.68
CA LYS A 107 12.56 6.00 -8.60
C LYS A 107 13.51 7.04 -9.15
N GLU A 108 14.62 7.22 -8.46
CA GLU A 108 15.76 8.00 -8.91
C GLU A 108 16.80 7.03 -9.49
N GLU A 109 16.97 7.06 -10.81
CA GLU A 109 17.79 6.06 -11.53
C GLU A 109 19.26 6.12 -11.10
N SER A 110 19.79 7.33 -10.86
CA SER A 110 21.18 7.55 -10.45
C SER A 110 21.55 6.91 -9.10
N LYS A 111 20.58 6.67 -8.22
CA LYS A 111 20.81 6.05 -6.91
C LYS A 111 20.53 4.54 -6.90
N CYS A 112 19.94 4.00 -7.96
CA CYS A 112 19.49 2.62 -7.94
C CYS A 112 20.56 1.64 -8.43
N ILE A 113 20.91 0.69 -7.56
CA ILE A 113 21.85 -0.40 -7.87
C ILE A 113 21.16 -1.72 -8.27
N HIS A 114 19.86 -1.68 -8.60
CA HIS A 114 19.09 -2.85 -9.05
C HIS A 114 19.08 -4.08 -8.10
N CYS A 115 19.26 -3.87 -6.79
CA CYS A 115 19.35 -4.93 -5.76
C CYS A 115 18.07 -5.72 -5.45
N GLY A 116 16.88 -5.23 -5.84
CA GLY A 116 15.62 -5.98 -5.69
C GLY A 116 14.96 -6.01 -4.31
N THR A 117 15.62 -5.45 -3.28
CA THR A 117 15.09 -5.45 -1.90
C THR A 117 13.71 -4.81 -1.79
N CYS A 118 13.44 -3.78 -2.60
CA CYS A 118 12.14 -3.12 -2.66
C CYS A 118 11.02 -4.07 -3.12
N ASP A 119 11.30 -4.98 -4.07
CA ASP A 119 10.35 -5.98 -4.56
C ASP A 119 10.08 -7.06 -3.51
N GLN A 120 11.14 -7.61 -2.91
CA GLN A 120 11.04 -8.58 -1.82
C GLN A 120 10.24 -8.03 -0.64
N SER A 121 10.32 -6.73 -0.38
CA SER A 121 9.57 -6.07 0.70
C SER A 121 8.11 -5.72 0.36
N CYS A 122 7.70 -5.81 -0.91
CA CYS A 122 6.36 -5.42 -1.35
C CYS A 122 5.28 -6.41 -0.85
N LEU A 123 4.26 -5.89 -0.16
CA LEU A 123 3.20 -6.72 0.44
C LEU A 123 2.28 -7.36 -0.60
N VAL A 124 2.09 -6.69 -1.74
CA VAL A 124 1.11 -7.10 -2.75
C VAL A 124 1.73 -7.86 -3.93
N GLY A 125 3.02 -8.20 -3.86
CA GLY A 125 3.71 -9.09 -4.80
C GLY A 125 3.53 -8.74 -6.28
N LEU A 126 4.53 -8.13 -6.92
CA LEU A 126 4.37 -7.51 -8.24
C LEU A 126 4.59 -8.45 -9.45
N VAL A 127 4.60 -9.77 -9.22
CA VAL A 127 5.25 -10.75 -10.12
C VAL A 127 4.30 -11.51 -11.06
N GLU A 128 2.98 -11.52 -10.86
CA GLU A 128 2.10 -12.39 -11.67
C GLU A 128 1.76 -11.89 -13.09
N LEU A 129 2.25 -10.73 -13.53
CA LEU A 129 1.92 -10.18 -14.86
C LEU A 129 2.94 -10.52 -15.96
N GLY A 130 3.87 -11.45 -15.72
CA GLY A 130 4.89 -11.81 -16.73
C GLY A 130 5.90 -10.71 -17.05
N THR A 131 5.76 -9.52 -16.46
CA THR A 131 6.72 -8.41 -16.59
C THR A 131 7.71 -8.45 -15.44
N GLY A 132 8.77 -9.23 -15.61
CA GLY A 132 9.85 -9.35 -14.63
C GLY A 132 10.40 -7.98 -14.20
N TYR A 133 10.72 -7.87 -12.91
CA TYR A 133 11.74 -7.07 -12.20
C TYR A 133 12.16 -5.64 -12.68
N ALA A 134 12.20 -5.33 -13.97
CA ALA A 134 12.68 -4.06 -14.54
C ALA A 134 11.59 -2.97 -14.68
N GLU A 135 10.31 -3.35 -14.79
CA GLU A 135 9.22 -2.40 -15.05
C GLU A 135 8.72 -1.69 -13.78
N LEU A 136 8.84 -2.36 -12.63
CA LEU A 136 8.44 -1.85 -11.32
C LEU A 136 9.17 -0.58 -10.91
N ALA A 137 10.45 -0.48 -11.31
CA ALA A 137 11.31 0.66 -11.09
C ALA A 137 10.73 1.94 -11.69
N LYS A 138 10.04 1.87 -12.83
CA LYS A 138 9.57 3.07 -13.53
C LYS A 138 8.37 3.71 -12.84
N ASN A 139 7.34 2.94 -12.46
CA ASN A 139 6.11 3.47 -11.86
C ASN A 139 5.46 2.52 -10.81
N PRO A 140 6.06 2.34 -9.62
CA PRO A 140 5.59 1.36 -8.64
C PRO A 140 4.20 1.66 -8.04
N SER A 141 3.78 2.93 -8.00
CA SER A 141 2.48 3.35 -7.45
C SER A 141 1.33 3.33 -8.45
N SER A 142 1.60 3.28 -9.77
CA SER A 142 0.55 3.25 -10.79
C SER A 142 -0.06 1.86 -10.97
N ARG A 143 0.54 0.84 -10.34
CA ARG A 143 0.04 -0.53 -10.42
C ARG A 143 -1.28 -0.67 -9.67
N TYR A 144 -2.16 -1.42 -10.30
CA TYR A 144 -3.50 -1.77 -9.84
C TYR A 144 -3.56 -2.25 -8.37
N ALA A 145 -2.57 -3.05 -7.97
CA ALA A 145 -2.51 -3.66 -6.65
C ALA A 145 -1.81 -2.79 -5.59
N CYS A 146 -1.15 -1.68 -5.95
CA CYS A 146 -0.33 -0.92 -4.99
C CYS A 146 -1.18 -0.30 -3.87
N ILE A 147 -1.03 -0.80 -2.65
CA ILE A 147 -1.73 -0.29 -1.44
C ILE A 147 -0.98 0.85 -0.73
N ARG A 148 0.09 1.38 -1.33
CA ARG A 148 0.92 2.47 -0.77
C ARG A 148 1.33 2.25 0.69
N CYS A 149 1.73 1.03 1.04
CA CYS A 149 2.26 0.72 2.36
C CYS A 149 3.64 1.36 2.61
N LEU A 150 4.38 1.74 1.55
CA LEU A 150 5.73 2.33 1.60
C LEU A 150 6.82 1.42 2.16
N ASN A 151 6.59 0.11 2.19
CA ASN A 151 7.63 -0.85 2.60
C ASN A 151 8.86 -0.79 1.69
N CYS A 152 8.66 -0.58 0.39
CA CYS A 152 9.73 -0.43 -0.59
C CYS A 152 10.62 0.80 -0.37
N LEU A 153 10.05 1.94 0.08
CA LEU A 153 10.85 3.13 0.43
C LEU A 153 11.72 2.86 1.65
N ALA A 154 11.17 2.17 2.63
CA ALA A 154 11.85 1.90 3.89
C ALA A 154 12.87 0.76 3.83
N SER A 155 12.78 -0.13 2.84
CA SER A 155 13.72 -1.24 2.64
C SER A 155 14.84 -0.89 1.65
N CYS A 156 14.72 0.23 0.91
CA CYS A 156 15.71 0.63 -0.07
C CYS A 156 17.00 1.10 0.62
N PRO A 157 18.14 0.40 0.45
CA PRO A 157 19.39 0.76 1.12
C PRO A 157 19.99 2.07 0.57
N GLN A 158 19.76 2.35 -0.72
CA GLN A 158 20.29 3.53 -1.40
C GLN A 158 19.35 4.75 -1.32
N GLY A 159 18.16 4.61 -0.72
CA GLY A 159 17.16 5.68 -0.72
C GLY A 159 16.70 6.13 -2.12
N ALA A 160 16.81 5.25 -3.13
CA ALA A 160 16.49 5.55 -4.53
C ALA A 160 14.98 5.70 -4.81
N LEU A 161 14.11 5.50 -3.80
CA LEU A 161 12.66 5.60 -3.92
C LEU A 161 12.15 6.77 -3.07
N SER A 162 11.30 7.61 -3.66
CA SER A 162 10.69 8.75 -2.97
C SER A 162 9.19 8.84 -3.22
N LEU A 163 8.44 9.28 -2.22
CA LEU A 163 7.03 9.63 -2.37
C LEU A 163 6.95 11.08 -2.85
N ARG A 164 6.37 11.31 -4.03
CA ARG A 164 6.23 12.63 -4.65
C ARG A 164 4.77 12.87 -5.01
N ARG A 165 4.35 14.13 -4.97
CA ARG A 165 3.09 14.53 -5.60
C ARG A 165 3.27 14.45 -7.12
N HIS A 166 2.38 13.74 -7.80
CA HIS A 166 2.26 13.76 -9.24
C HIS A 166 1.49 15.02 -9.62
N VAL A 167 2.23 16.11 -9.79
CA VAL A 167 1.71 17.28 -10.52
C VAL A 167 1.72 16.86 -11.98
N SER A 168 0.55 16.58 -12.54
CA SER A 168 0.42 16.51 -13.99
C SER A 168 0.78 17.90 -14.53
N PRO A 169 1.68 18.02 -15.53
CA PRO A 169 1.78 19.26 -16.29
C PRO A 169 0.45 19.58 -16.97
#